data_AF-A0A8K0WMP5-F1
#
_entry.id   AF-A0A8K0WMP5-F1
#
_cell.length_a   1.000
_cell.length_b   1.000
_cell.length_c   1.000
_cell.angle_alpha   90.00
_cell.angle_beta   90.00
_cell.angle_gamma   90.00
#
_symmetry.space_group_name_H-M   'P 1'
#
loop_
_entity.id
_entity.type
_entity.pdbx_description
1 polymer ?
#
loop_
_entity_poly.entity_id
_entity_poly.type
_entity_poly.pdbx_seq_one_letter_code
_entity_poly.pdbx_strand_id
1 'polypeptide(L)'
;MAATLDNVELTAHQNHLPASTELLGDLITLPQNRLSQSGRAIRQLLTGSGNPESNVESFFKPSVRSWWCQVDSCCVWHHIADDLENLFRGESGRCNKFARQAVRIAFHDAGTWSKATAHQGGGADGSIILSPDEMTRIENSGMSEVAAHYMRIYHRYHVDLGFRSVSMADLLQFGSSVATVVCPLGPRVRTWVGRQDSNASAPHNLLPNPFGDAASIIELFQNKTISPRGLIALLGSHTTSQQHFTNFSRPGDPQDSTPGVWDNLYFRETLGSVAVPERVYHIPADSNLAQHDTTRAGFEMYGRRGGQKQWNSDYARESIRLGLLGVNNINTMTECTRVLPRATQNFSSKDQRKIDRWLKNLDWSGVWQDVSRFLEEGHTVRVSEADLQI
;
A
#
# COMPACT_ATOMS: atom_id res chain seq x y z
N MET A 1 -39.91 8.46 -49.96
CA MET A 1 -39.71 8.90 -48.56
C MET A 1 -38.97 7.80 -47.84
N ALA A 2 -37.64 7.88 -47.80
CA ALA A 2 -36.79 7.03 -46.98
C ALA A 2 -35.65 7.92 -46.53
N ALA A 3 -35.75 8.42 -45.30
CA ALA A 3 -34.68 9.18 -44.66
C ALA A 3 -33.78 8.19 -43.92
N THR A 4 -32.51 8.22 -44.27
CA THR A 4 -31.39 7.49 -43.68
C THR A 4 -31.21 7.89 -42.21
N LEU A 5 -31.12 6.87 -41.36
CA LEU A 5 -30.72 6.98 -39.96
C LEU A 5 -29.20 7.12 -39.90
N ASP A 6 -28.69 8.32 -40.12
CA ASP A 6 -27.34 8.72 -39.71
C ASP A 6 -27.50 9.98 -38.88
N ASN A 7 -27.42 9.82 -37.55
CA ASN A 7 -27.01 10.81 -36.53
C ASN A 7 -27.46 10.32 -35.14
N VAL A 8 -26.84 9.24 -34.67
CA VAL A 8 -26.57 9.11 -33.23
C VAL A 8 -25.06 9.19 -33.13
N GLU A 9 -24.61 10.43 -32.91
CA GLU A 9 -23.23 10.78 -32.65
C GLU A 9 -22.76 9.98 -31.42
N LEU A 10 -21.99 8.92 -31.67
CA LEU A 10 -21.22 8.22 -30.67
C LEU A 10 -20.16 9.17 -30.13
N THR A 11 -20.49 9.93 -29.09
CA THR A 11 -19.50 10.55 -28.21
C THR A 11 -18.81 9.47 -27.39
N ALA A 12 -17.90 8.73 -28.02
CA ALA A 12 -16.83 8.06 -27.32
C ALA A 12 -15.74 9.11 -27.05
N HIS A 13 -15.62 9.60 -25.81
CA HIS A 13 -14.36 10.10 -25.24
C HIS A 13 -14.50 10.45 -23.75
N GLN A 14 -14.45 9.43 -22.89
CA GLN A 14 -13.55 9.37 -21.72
C GLN A 14 -13.69 7.98 -21.08
N ASN A 15 -12.65 7.16 -21.27
CA ASN A 15 -12.48 5.85 -20.64
C ASN A 15 -12.47 5.98 -19.11
N HIS A 16 -13.64 6.00 -18.48
CA HIS A 16 -13.77 5.76 -17.05
C HIS A 16 -14.11 4.30 -16.83
N LEU A 17 -13.08 3.49 -16.60
CA LEU A 17 -13.26 2.22 -15.89
C LEU A 17 -13.89 2.56 -14.54
N PRO A 18 -15.14 2.12 -14.27
CA PRO A 18 -15.84 2.52 -13.07
C PRO A 18 -15.16 1.92 -11.84
N ALA A 19 -15.03 2.72 -10.78
CA ALA A 19 -14.62 2.22 -9.47
C ALA A 19 -15.68 1.25 -8.93
N SER A 20 -15.25 0.31 -8.07
CA SER A 20 -16.20 -0.60 -7.41
C SER A 20 -17.03 0.14 -6.37
N THR A 21 -18.33 -0.14 -6.35
CA THR A 21 -19.28 0.35 -5.33
C THR A 21 -19.78 -0.75 -4.40
N GLU A 22 -19.22 -1.96 -4.50
CA GLU A 22 -19.63 -3.10 -3.67
C GLU A 22 -19.34 -2.81 -2.19
N LEU A 23 -20.30 -3.09 -1.31
CA LEU A 23 -20.14 -3.00 0.14
C LEU A 23 -19.47 -4.26 0.69
N LEU A 24 -18.90 -4.16 1.89
CA LEU A 24 -18.16 -5.22 2.57
C LEU A 24 -18.71 -5.44 3.99
N GLY A 25 -18.45 -6.62 4.55
CA GLY A 25 -18.75 -6.94 5.95
C GLY A 25 -20.19 -6.71 6.36
N ASP A 26 -20.37 -6.20 7.58
CA ASP A 26 -21.68 -5.85 8.15
C ASP A 26 -22.38 -4.69 7.41
N LEU A 27 -21.68 -3.88 6.61
CA LEU A 27 -22.30 -2.79 5.85
C LEU A 27 -23.20 -3.29 4.71
N ILE A 28 -23.05 -4.54 4.27
CA ILE A 28 -23.88 -5.16 3.23
C ILE A 28 -25.35 -5.22 3.68
N THR A 29 -25.58 -5.57 4.94
CA THR A 29 -26.93 -5.87 5.47
C THR A 29 -27.45 -4.80 6.43
N LEU A 30 -26.56 -3.97 7.02
CA LEU A 30 -26.97 -2.95 7.97
C LEU A 30 -27.76 -1.80 7.29
N PRO A 31 -28.96 -1.46 7.81
CA PRO A 31 -29.74 -0.34 7.32
C PRO A 31 -29.15 1.01 7.78
N GLN A 32 -29.43 2.07 7.02
CA GLN A 32 -28.83 3.41 7.20
C GLN A 32 -29.00 3.98 8.61
N ASN A 33 -30.12 3.71 9.27
CA ASN A 33 -30.43 4.17 10.64
C ASN A 33 -29.66 3.41 11.75
N ARG A 34 -28.96 2.32 11.40
CA ARG A 34 -28.12 1.52 12.32
C ARG A 34 -26.63 1.77 12.12
N LEU A 35 -26.25 2.58 11.13
CA LEU A 35 -24.85 2.91 10.90
C LEU A 35 -24.32 3.84 11.99
N SER A 36 -23.13 3.54 12.50
CA SER A 36 -22.35 4.46 13.31
C SER A 36 -21.80 5.59 12.45
N GLN A 37 -21.08 6.53 13.05
CA GLN A 37 -20.36 7.55 12.29
C GLN A 37 -19.31 6.91 11.36
N SER A 38 -18.53 5.96 11.87
CA SER A 38 -17.53 5.23 11.08
C SER A 38 -18.19 4.42 9.97
N GLY A 39 -19.27 3.68 10.27
CA GLY A 39 -19.99 2.89 9.27
C GLY A 39 -20.55 3.75 8.14
N ARG A 40 -21.09 4.94 8.45
CA ARG A 40 -21.51 5.91 7.42
C ARG A 40 -20.34 6.40 6.57
N ALA A 41 -19.23 6.77 7.21
CA ALA A 41 -18.06 7.27 6.51
C ALA A 41 -17.43 6.21 5.59
N ILE A 42 -17.27 4.98 6.08
CA ILE A 42 -16.71 3.89 5.30
C ILE A 42 -17.67 3.49 4.17
N ARG A 43 -18.98 3.41 4.43
CA ARG A 43 -19.98 3.17 3.38
C ARG A 43 -19.86 4.19 2.24
N GLN A 44 -19.75 5.48 2.57
CA GLN A 44 -19.55 6.54 1.57
C GLN A 44 -18.31 6.30 0.72
N LEU A 45 -17.18 5.96 1.36
CA LEU A 45 -15.92 5.69 0.68
C LEU A 45 -15.99 4.48 -0.25
N LEU A 46 -16.59 3.38 0.22
CA LEU A 46 -16.79 2.16 -0.58
C LEU A 46 -17.71 2.40 -1.77
N THR A 47 -18.69 3.31 -1.67
CA THR A 47 -19.58 3.65 -2.79
C THR A 47 -19.07 4.81 -3.65
N GLY A 48 -17.77 5.13 -3.58
CA GLY A 48 -17.11 6.12 -4.44
C GLY A 48 -17.31 7.59 -4.04
N SER A 49 -17.96 7.85 -2.90
CA SER A 49 -18.16 9.19 -2.34
C SER A 49 -17.20 9.48 -1.18
N GLY A 50 -17.21 10.71 -0.67
CA GLY A 50 -16.34 11.12 0.45
C GLY A 50 -14.85 11.27 0.08
N ASN A 51 -14.10 11.87 1.00
CA ASN A 51 -12.65 12.06 0.87
C ASN A 51 -11.92 10.90 1.58
N PRO A 52 -11.11 10.09 0.86
CA PRO A 52 -10.33 9.01 1.44
C PRO A 52 -9.07 9.49 2.17
N GLU A 53 -8.73 10.76 2.05
CA GLU A 53 -7.59 11.39 2.72
C GLU A 53 -8.05 12.33 3.86
N SER A 54 -7.21 12.51 4.88
CA SER A 54 -7.46 13.52 5.92
C SER A 54 -6.17 14.13 6.45
N ASN A 55 -6.15 15.47 6.49
CA ASN A 55 -5.05 16.24 7.07
C ASN A 55 -5.30 16.64 8.53
N VAL A 56 -6.34 16.12 9.18
CA VAL A 56 -6.60 16.38 10.60
C VAL A 56 -5.48 15.79 11.45
N GLU A 57 -4.89 16.58 12.35
CA GLU A 57 -3.78 16.17 13.22
C GLU A 57 -4.16 16.38 14.70
N SER A 58 -3.74 15.46 15.55
CA SER A 58 -3.83 15.61 17.01
C SER A 58 -2.47 16.04 17.56
N PHE A 59 -2.35 17.28 18.04
CA PHE A 59 -1.13 17.74 18.73
C PHE A 59 -1.06 17.29 20.19
N PHE A 60 -2.17 16.78 20.72
CA PHE A 60 -2.23 16.23 22.07
C PHE A 60 -1.86 14.75 22.05
N LYS A 61 -0.75 14.41 22.74
CA LYS A 61 -0.28 13.04 22.96
C LYS A 61 -0.05 12.83 24.46
N PRO A 62 -1.06 12.36 25.22
CA PRO A 62 -0.87 12.08 26.62
C PRO A 62 0.03 10.85 26.79
N SER A 63 0.58 10.68 28.00
CA SER A 63 1.38 9.48 28.33
C SER A 63 0.59 8.21 28.04
N VAL A 64 1.26 7.19 27.48
CA VAL A 64 0.65 5.89 27.18
C VAL A 64 0.03 5.22 28.42
N ARG A 65 0.56 5.50 29.62
CA ARG A 65 0.03 4.96 30.89
C ARG A 65 -1.06 5.84 31.53
N SER A 66 -1.44 6.94 30.89
CA SER A 66 -2.48 7.82 31.42
C SER A 66 -3.86 7.21 31.24
N TRP A 67 -4.78 7.58 32.15
CA TRP A 67 -6.19 7.21 32.05
C TRP A 67 -6.82 7.66 30.71
N TRP A 68 -6.47 8.86 30.23
CA TRP A 68 -6.90 9.36 28.92
C TRP A 68 -6.58 8.39 27.78
N CYS A 69 -5.39 7.79 27.82
CA CYS A 69 -4.96 6.87 26.77
C CYS A 69 -5.68 5.52 26.82
N GLN A 70 -6.18 5.12 27.99
CA GLN A 70 -6.99 3.91 28.15
C GLN A 70 -8.42 4.10 27.64
N VAL A 71 -8.94 5.33 27.66
CA VAL A 71 -10.31 5.66 27.23
C VAL A 71 -10.38 5.99 25.74
N ASP A 72 -9.41 6.77 25.24
CA ASP A 72 -9.34 7.14 23.83
C ASP A 72 -8.68 6.03 23.02
N SER A 73 -9.48 5.29 22.25
CA SER A 73 -9.01 4.17 21.44
C SER A 73 -7.89 4.55 20.47
N CYS A 74 -7.78 5.81 20.04
CA CYS A 74 -6.71 6.26 19.14
C CYS A 74 -5.44 6.71 19.85
N CYS A 75 -5.44 6.90 21.18
CA CYS A 75 -4.28 7.43 21.88
C CYS A 75 -3.09 6.47 21.80
N VAL A 76 -3.30 5.17 22.02
CA VAL A 76 -2.23 4.15 21.90
C VAL A 76 -1.64 4.14 20.49
N TRP A 77 -2.47 4.35 19.47
CA TRP A 77 -2.06 4.41 18.07
C TRP A 77 -1.17 5.61 17.75
N HIS A 78 -1.20 6.67 18.56
CA HIS A 78 -0.25 7.78 18.42
C HIS A 78 1.18 7.34 18.81
N HIS A 79 1.33 6.56 19.88
CA HIS A 79 2.64 6.03 20.27
C HIS A 79 3.13 4.94 19.31
N ILE A 80 2.21 4.11 18.81
CA ILE A 80 2.51 3.13 17.75
C ILE A 80 2.93 3.86 16.46
N ALA A 81 2.28 4.96 16.08
CA ALA A 81 2.67 5.76 14.93
C ALA A 81 4.09 6.32 15.06
N ASP A 82 4.50 6.79 16.24
CA ASP A 82 5.88 7.24 16.48
C ASP A 82 6.87 6.07 16.32
N ASP A 83 6.59 4.91 16.93
CA ASP A 83 7.45 3.73 16.85
C ASP A 83 7.61 3.27 15.38
N LEU A 84 6.51 3.28 14.61
CA LEU A 84 6.50 2.91 13.19
C LEU A 84 7.18 3.98 12.31
N GLU A 85 6.95 5.27 12.54
CA GLU A 85 7.63 6.34 11.80
C GLU A 85 9.15 6.26 11.99
N ASN A 86 9.61 6.06 13.23
CA ASN A 86 11.02 5.86 13.54
C ASN A 86 11.59 4.61 12.86
N LEU A 87 10.78 3.56 12.70
CA LEU A 87 11.18 2.36 11.98
C LEU A 87 11.23 2.56 10.46
N PHE A 88 10.36 3.40 9.90
CA PHE A 88 10.10 3.50 8.46
C PHE A 88 10.83 4.62 7.74
N ARG A 89 11.20 5.70 8.45
CA ARG A 89 11.84 6.88 7.87
C ARG A 89 13.36 6.77 7.96
N GLY A 90 14.05 6.84 6.82
CA GLY A 90 15.51 6.92 6.80
C GLY A 90 16.03 8.36 6.90
N GLU A 91 17.32 8.50 7.21
CA GLU A 91 17.98 9.82 7.39
C GLU A 91 17.87 10.74 6.15
N SER A 92 17.79 10.16 4.94
CA SER A 92 17.64 10.95 3.71
C SER A 92 16.27 11.62 3.57
N GLY A 93 15.29 11.24 4.40
CA GLY A 93 13.88 11.60 4.26
C GLY A 93 13.08 10.61 3.40
N ARG A 94 13.74 9.75 2.61
CA ARG A 94 13.10 8.63 1.90
C ARG A 94 12.59 7.58 2.90
N CYS A 95 11.57 6.83 2.51
CA CYS A 95 11.16 5.67 3.27
C CYS A 95 12.05 4.46 3.00
N ASN A 96 12.27 3.63 4.03
CA ASN A 96 13.21 2.51 4.00
C ASN A 96 12.52 1.16 3.73
N LYS A 97 13.28 0.07 3.80
CA LYS A 97 12.82 -1.30 3.51
C LYS A 97 11.64 -1.71 4.37
N PHE A 98 11.59 -1.28 5.63
CA PHE A 98 10.49 -1.65 6.53
C PHE A 98 9.19 -0.95 6.16
N ALA A 99 9.26 0.30 5.69
CA ALA A 99 8.09 0.98 5.14
C ALA A 99 7.53 0.22 3.93
N ARG A 100 8.40 -0.17 2.99
CA ARG A 100 8.02 -0.92 1.78
C ARG A 100 7.44 -2.28 2.13
N GLN A 101 8.09 -3.00 3.03
CA GLN A 101 7.61 -4.29 3.52
C GLN A 101 6.31 -4.16 4.32
N ALA A 102 6.07 -3.05 5.03
CA ALA A 102 4.82 -2.77 5.74
C ALA A 102 3.63 -2.59 4.79
N VAL A 103 3.82 -1.90 3.66
CA VAL A 103 2.80 -1.83 2.60
C VAL A 103 2.53 -3.21 2.01
N ARG A 104 3.60 -3.98 1.72
CA ARG A 104 3.48 -5.33 1.16
C ARG A 104 2.79 -6.30 2.11
N ILE A 105 3.19 -6.41 3.37
CA ILE A 105 2.64 -7.39 4.32
C ILE A 105 1.16 -7.10 4.62
N ALA A 106 0.74 -5.84 4.65
CA ALA A 106 -0.67 -5.48 4.78
C ALA A 106 -1.50 -5.88 3.56
N PHE A 107 -0.93 -5.79 2.35
CA PHE A 107 -1.55 -6.35 1.15
C PHE A 107 -1.59 -7.87 1.18
N HIS A 108 -0.51 -8.54 1.61
CA HIS A 108 -0.46 -10.00 1.64
C HIS A 108 -1.40 -10.60 2.71
N ASP A 109 -1.66 -9.91 3.81
CA ASP A 109 -2.71 -10.25 4.78
C ASP A 109 -4.10 -10.09 4.13
N ALA A 110 -4.47 -8.83 3.83
CA ALA A 110 -5.78 -8.47 3.28
C ALA A 110 -6.14 -9.16 1.96
N GLY A 111 -5.13 -9.36 1.12
CA GLY A 111 -5.24 -9.94 -0.21
C GLY A 111 -5.59 -11.42 -0.20
N THR A 112 -5.61 -12.10 0.94
CA THR A 112 -5.99 -13.52 1.02
C THR A 112 -7.50 -13.76 1.19
N TRP A 113 -8.32 -12.73 1.04
CA TRP A 113 -9.79 -12.85 1.01
C TRP A 113 -10.34 -12.94 -0.42
N SER A 114 -11.49 -13.58 -0.62
CA SER A 114 -12.24 -13.58 -1.89
C SER A 114 -13.73 -13.80 -1.63
N LYS A 115 -14.60 -13.24 -2.47
CA LYS A 115 -16.05 -13.49 -2.43
C LYS A 115 -16.39 -14.98 -2.43
N ALA A 116 -15.66 -15.77 -3.24
CA ALA A 116 -15.93 -17.20 -3.40
C ALA A 116 -15.56 -18.02 -2.15
N THR A 117 -14.54 -17.59 -1.40
CA THR A 117 -13.99 -18.32 -0.25
C THR A 117 -14.19 -17.57 1.07
N ALA A 118 -15.04 -16.54 1.10
CA ALA A 118 -15.25 -15.70 2.29
C ALA A 118 -15.65 -16.50 3.55
N HIS A 119 -16.32 -17.65 3.37
CA HIS A 119 -16.68 -18.57 4.44
C HIS A 119 -15.48 -19.30 5.09
N GLN A 120 -14.30 -19.27 4.45
CA GLN A 120 -13.07 -19.91 4.92
C GLN A 120 -12.18 -18.96 5.73
N GLY A 121 -12.51 -17.67 5.84
CA GLY A 121 -11.71 -16.66 6.53
C GLY A 121 -10.69 -15.96 5.61
N GLY A 122 -9.63 -15.41 6.23
CA GLY A 122 -8.63 -14.57 5.58
C GLY A 122 -9.10 -13.12 5.40
N GLY A 123 -8.19 -12.30 4.88
CA GLY A 123 -8.41 -10.86 4.74
C GLY A 123 -7.57 -10.06 5.74
N ALA A 124 -8.04 -8.87 6.10
CA ALA A 124 -7.32 -7.99 7.01
C ALA A 124 -7.57 -8.45 8.46
N ASP A 125 -7.01 -9.59 8.83
CA ASP A 125 -7.23 -10.27 10.11
C ASP A 125 -5.92 -10.64 10.84
N GLY A 126 -4.76 -10.24 10.31
CA GLY A 126 -3.46 -10.46 10.93
C GLY A 126 -2.96 -11.91 10.84
N SER A 127 -3.67 -12.79 10.13
CA SER A 127 -3.34 -14.21 10.05
C SER A 127 -1.97 -14.43 9.42
N ILE A 128 -1.49 -13.53 8.55
CA ILE A 128 -0.16 -13.66 7.92
C ILE A 128 0.98 -13.78 8.95
N ILE A 129 0.85 -13.17 10.13
CA ILE A 129 1.81 -13.27 11.24
C ILE A 129 1.35 -14.27 12.31
N LEU A 130 0.05 -14.32 12.59
CA LEU A 130 -0.49 -15.07 13.72
C LEU A 130 -0.77 -16.55 13.42
N SER A 131 -0.89 -16.92 12.15
CA SER A 131 -1.11 -18.30 11.74
C SER A 131 0.22 -19.07 11.67
N PRO A 132 0.19 -20.42 11.77
CA PRO A 132 1.41 -21.21 11.87
C PRO A 132 2.20 -21.34 10.55
N ASP A 133 1.57 -21.14 9.38
CA ASP A 133 2.20 -21.46 8.08
C ASP A 133 2.29 -20.30 7.10
N GLU A 134 1.46 -19.25 7.18
CA GLU A 134 1.39 -18.23 6.13
C GLU A 134 2.73 -17.53 5.85
N MET A 135 3.44 -17.09 6.89
CA MET A 135 4.74 -16.42 6.75
C MET A 135 5.82 -17.31 6.10
N THR A 136 5.63 -18.64 6.11
CA THR A 136 6.55 -19.60 5.50
C THR A 136 6.24 -19.94 4.04
N ARG A 137 5.08 -19.49 3.53
CA ARG A 137 4.70 -19.68 2.14
C ARG A 137 5.59 -18.87 1.21
N ILE A 138 5.87 -19.41 0.02
CA ILE A 138 6.86 -18.84 -0.90
C ILE A 138 6.49 -17.42 -1.34
N GLU A 139 5.22 -17.14 -1.55
CA GLU A 139 4.69 -15.82 -1.92
C GLU A 139 4.95 -14.75 -0.84
N ASN A 140 5.15 -15.17 0.41
CA ASN A 140 5.42 -14.30 1.55
C ASN A 140 6.92 -14.11 1.86
N SER A 141 7.80 -14.66 1.02
CA SER A 141 9.26 -14.54 1.17
C SER A 141 9.72 -13.09 1.26
N GLY A 142 10.65 -12.82 2.19
CA GLY A 142 11.27 -11.50 2.38
C GLY A 142 10.56 -10.56 3.35
N MET A 143 9.54 -11.04 4.09
CA MET A 143 8.79 -10.21 5.07
C MET A 143 8.98 -10.64 6.53
N SER A 144 9.84 -11.63 6.81
CA SER A 144 10.06 -12.13 8.18
C SER A 144 10.65 -11.06 9.11
N GLU A 145 11.49 -10.17 8.61
CA GLU A 145 12.11 -9.10 9.40
C GLU A 145 11.06 -8.07 9.86
N VAL A 146 10.22 -7.55 8.93
CA VAL A 146 9.12 -6.64 9.30
C VAL A 146 8.10 -7.33 10.19
N ALA A 147 7.81 -8.62 9.97
CA ALA A 147 6.91 -9.39 10.82
C ALA A 147 7.43 -9.47 12.27
N ALA A 148 8.74 -9.66 12.46
CA ALA A 148 9.36 -9.62 13.78
C ALA A 148 9.27 -8.24 14.44
N HIS A 149 9.37 -7.15 13.67
CA HIS A 149 9.11 -5.80 14.18
C HIS A 149 7.66 -5.61 14.64
N TYR A 150 6.69 -6.04 13.83
CA TYR A 150 5.27 -6.00 14.21
C TYR A 150 4.99 -6.84 15.45
N MET A 151 5.55 -8.05 15.57
CA MET A 151 5.41 -8.85 16.79
C MET A 151 5.98 -8.16 18.03
N ARG A 152 7.13 -7.47 17.93
CA ARG A 152 7.67 -6.70 19.05
C ARG A 152 6.74 -5.56 19.47
N ILE A 153 6.17 -4.83 18.51
CA ILE A 153 5.20 -3.76 18.78
C ILE A 153 3.92 -4.34 19.39
N TYR A 154 3.40 -5.43 18.82
CA TYR A 154 2.24 -6.14 19.32
C TYR A 154 2.45 -6.60 20.77
N HIS A 155 3.54 -7.30 21.07
CA HIS A 155 3.86 -7.70 22.45
C HIS A 155 3.92 -6.50 23.41
N ARG A 156 4.63 -5.44 23.03
CA ARG A 156 4.76 -4.25 23.88
C ARG A 156 3.40 -3.62 24.21
N TYR A 157 2.56 -3.36 23.21
CA TYR A 157 1.30 -2.64 23.42
C TYR A 157 0.15 -3.54 23.86
N HIS A 158 -0.04 -4.68 23.19
CA HIS A 158 -1.13 -5.60 23.48
C HIS A 158 -0.88 -6.40 24.78
N VAL A 159 0.33 -6.96 24.96
CA VAL A 159 0.63 -7.87 26.07
C VAL A 159 1.14 -7.10 27.29
N ASP A 160 2.25 -6.37 27.16
CA ASP A 160 2.94 -5.78 28.32
C ASP A 160 2.18 -4.57 28.88
N LEU A 161 1.63 -3.72 28.01
CA LEU A 161 0.86 -2.55 28.40
C LEU A 161 -0.66 -2.81 28.49
N GLY A 162 -1.12 -3.97 28.04
CA GLY A 162 -2.51 -4.43 28.20
C GLY A 162 -3.53 -3.77 27.28
N PHE A 163 -3.13 -3.12 26.19
CA PHE A 163 -4.05 -2.55 25.20
C PHE A 163 -4.67 -3.64 24.32
N ARG A 164 -5.69 -4.33 24.84
CA ARG A 164 -6.40 -5.41 24.12
C ARG A 164 -7.08 -4.96 22.83
N SER A 165 -7.28 -3.67 22.64
CA SER A 165 -7.77 -3.08 21.39
C SER A 165 -6.71 -2.97 20.29
N VAL A 166 -5.44 -3.23 20.58
CA VAL A 166 -4.37 -3.30 19.56
C VAL A 166 -4.31 -4.73 19.05
N SER A 167 -4.91 -4.98 17.88
CA SER A 167 -4.82 -6.25 17.17
C SER A 167 -3.63 -6.25 16.20
N MET A 168 -3.11 -7.43 15.87
CA MET A 168 -2.14 -7.55 14.77
C MET A 168 -2.76 -7.10 13.44
N ALA A 169 -4.02 -7.46 13.20
CA ALA A 169 -4.80 -7.03 12.04
C ALA A 169 -4.78 -5.50 11.87
N ASP A 170 -5.00 -4.75 12.96
CA ASP A 170 -4.91 -3.30 12.91
C ASP A 170 -3.48 -2.81 12.78
N LEU A 171 -2.48 -3.46 13.40
CA LEU A 171 -1.08 -3.06 13.28
C LEU A 171 -0.62 -3.11 11.81
N LEU A 172 -1.00 -4.13 11.05
CA LEU A 172 -0.63 -4.27 9.65
C LEU A 172 -1.24 -3.14 8.80
N GLN A 173 -2.56 -2.91 8.91
CA GLN A 173 -3.24 -1.90 8.09
C GLN A 173 -2.89 -0.47 8.51
N PHE A 174 -2.74 -0.22 9.82
CA PHE A 174 -2.26 1.06 10.34
C PHE A 174 -0.81 1.31 9.92
N GLY A 175 0.04 0.28 10.01
CA GLY A 175 1.43 0.37 9.57
C GLY A 175 1.59 0.62 8.08
N SER A 176 0.74 0.06 7.23
CA SER A 176 0.68 0.41 5.80
C SER A 176 0.31 1.89 5.58
N SER A 177 -0.63 2.43 6.37
CA SER A 177 -0.99 3.85 6.32
C SER A 177 0.17 4.76 6.78
N VAL A 178 0.88 4.37 7.85
CA VAL A 178 2.08 5.08 8.35
C VAL A 178 3.20 5.01 7.31
N ALA A 179 3.47 3.84 6.74
CA ALA A 179 4.48 3.67 5.70
C ALA A 179 4.21 4.55 4.48
N THR A 180 2.95 4.59 4.03
CA THR A 180 2.51 5.43 2.92
C THR A 180 2.83 6.91 3.19
N VAL A 181 2.38 7.48 4.32
CA VAL A 181 2.60 8.90 4.62
C VAL A 181 4.07 9.24 4.92
N VAL A 182 4.84 8.28 5.44
CA VAL A 182 6.27 8.45 5.72
C VAL A 182 7.07 8.58 4.42
N CYS A 183 6.74 7.80 3.40
CA CYS A 183 7.30 7.98 2.07
C CYS A 183 6.98 9.39 1.54
N PRO A 184 7.96 10.17 1.06
CA PRO A 184 7.69 11.50 0.57
C PRO A 184 6.67 11.52 -0.56
N LEU A 185 5.77 12.51 -0.56
CA LEU A 185 4.61 12.66 -1.46
C LEU A 185 3.45 11.68 -1.21
N GLY A 186 3.59 10.77 -0.24
CA GLY A 186 2.55 9.82 0.11
C GLY A 186 1.34 10.46 0.81
N PRO A 187 0.11 10.01 0.51
CA PRO A 187 -1.10 10.58 1.10
C PRO A 187 -1.30 10.19 2.56
N ARG A 188 -2.01 11.04 3.30
CA ARG A 188 -2.58 10.69 4.61
C ARG A 188 -3.90 9.95 4.41
N VAL A 189 -3.79 8.65 4.14
CA VAL A 189 -4.93 7.73 4.00
C VAL A 189 -5.74 7.74 5.30
N ARG A 190 -7.07 7.84 5.19
CA ARG A 190 -7.92 7.68 6.37
C ARG A 190 -7.82 6.26 6.89
N THR A 191 -7.61 6.11 8.18
CA THR A 191 -7.28 4.82 8.80
C THR A 191 -8.26 4.52 9.92
N TRP A 192 -8.79 3.30 9.90
CA TRP A 192 -9.65 2.78 10.95
C TRP A 192 -8.97 1.64 11.68
N VAL A 193 -9.28 1.53 12.97
CA VAL A 193 -8.86 0.44 13.86
C VAL A 193 -10.10 -0.22 14.47
N GLY A 194 -9.95 -1.44 14.97
CA GLY A 194 -11.00 -2.29 15.51
C GLY A 194 -11.13 -3.64 14.82
N ARG A 195 -10.16 -4.06 14.00
CA ARG A 195 -10.16 -5.40 13.39
C ARG A 195 -9.93 -6.48 14.45
N GLN A 196 -10.48 -7.66 14.19
CA GLN A 196 -10.29 -8.83 15.03
C GLN A 196 -9.12 -9.65 14.50
N ASP A 197 -8.27 -10.13 15.40
CA ASP A 197 -7.19 -11.05 15.06
C ASP A 197 -7.73 -12.44 14.75
N SER A 198 -7.11 -13.09 13.76
CA SER A 198 -7.30 -14.49 13.41
C SER A 198 -5.95 -15.22 13.45
N ASN A 199 -5.93 -16.43 14.00
CA ASN A 199 -4.80 -17.36 13.85
C ASN A 199 -5.10 -18.49 12.86
N ALA A 200 -6.26 -18.44 12.21
CA ALA A 200 -6.62 -19.39 11.18
C ALA A 200 -5.93 -19.01 9.87
N SER A 201 -5.20 -19.94 9.29
CA SER A 201 -4.45 -19.71 8.07
C SER A 201 -5.38 -19.38 6.90
N ALA A 202 -5.04 -18.33 6.16
CA ALA A 202 -5.84 -17.93 5.02
C ALA A 202 -5.76 -18.95 3.86
N PRO A 203 -6.78 -19.04 3.00
CA PRO A 203 -6.76 -19.95 1.86
C PRO A 203 -5.60 -19.69 0.89
N HIS A 204 -5.10 -20.76 0.26
CA HIS A 204 -4.03 -20.67 -0.73
C HIS A 204 -4.50 -20.03 -2.05
N ASN A 205 -3.53 -19.57 -2.85
CA ASN A 205 -3.73 -19.11 -4.24
C ASN A 205 -4.65 -17.89 -4.38
N LEU A 206 -4.71 -17.03 -3.36
CA LEU A 206 -5.51 -15.79 -3.39
C LEU A 206 -4.68 -14.52 -3.59
N LEU A 207 -3.35 -14.63 -3.64
CA LEU A 207 -2.42 -13.54 -3.98
C LEU A 207 -1.99 -13.61 -5.45
N PRO A 208 -1.75 -12.45 -6.11
CA PRO A 208 -1.33 -12.41 -7.50
C PRO A 208 0.07 -12.98 -7.69
N ASN A 209 0.28 -13.66 -8.81
CA ASN A 209 1.59 -14.15 -9.22
C ASN A 209 2.38 -13.02 -9.93
N PRO A 210 3.66 -12.75 -9.58
CA PRO A 210 4.47 -11.73 -10.26
C PRO A 210 4.75 -12.03 -11.75
N PHE A 211 4.46 -13.25 -12.21
CA PHE A 211 4.54 -13.68 -13.61
C PHE A 211 3.16 -13.91 -14.25
N GLY A 212 2.07 -13.58 -13.56
CA GLY A 212 0.71 -13.81 -14.02
C GLY A 212 0.34 -12.95 -15.23
N ASP A 213 -0.60 -13.45 -16.03
CA ASP A 213 -1.21 -12.67 -17.11
C ASP A 213 -2.22 -11.65 -16.55
N ALA A 214 -2.46 -10.59 -17.32
CA ALA A 214 -3.31 -9.48 -16.89
C ALA A 214 -4.75 -9.91 -16.62
N ALA A 215 -5.33 -10.82 -17.43
CA ALA A 215 -6.73 -11.22 -17.28
C ALA A 215 -6.95 -11.97 -15.97
N SER A 216 -6.07 -12.92 -15.64
CA SER A 216 -6.11 -13.66 -14.37
C SER A 216 -5.96 -12.73 -13.15
N ILE A 217 -5.08 -11.74 -13.22
CA ILE A 217 -4.88 -10.78 -12.12
C ILE A 217 -6.11 -9.86 -11.97
N ILE A 218 -6.67 -9.39 -13.09
CA ILE A 218 -7.89 -8.57 -13.07
C ILE A 218 -9.04 -9.35 -12.43
N GLU A 219 -9.25 -10.61 -12.83
CA GLU A 219 -10.28 -11.47 -12.25
C GLU A 219 -10.05 -11.69 -10.74
N LEU A 220 -8.79 -11.96 -10.34
CA LEU A 220 -8.42 -12.14 -8.94
C LEU A 220 -8.78 -10.93 -8.08
N PHE A 221 -8.59 -9.70 -8.57
CA PHE A 221 -8.96 -8.48 -7.85
C PHE A 221 -10.46 -8.17 -7.91
N GLN A 222 -11.14 -8.48 -9.02
CA GLN A 222 -12.60 -8.33 -9.11
C GLN A 222 -13.33 -9.27 -8.13
N ASN A 223 -12.78 -10.47 -7.90
CA ASN A 223 -13.24 -11.39 -6.86
C ASN A 223 -13.01 -10.86 -5.43
N LYS A 224 -12.21 -9.80 -5.28
CA LYS A 224 -11.97 -9.05 -4.04
C LYS A 224 -12.75 -7.73 -4.00
N THR A 225 -13.71 -7.53 -4.90
CA THR A 225 -14.47 -6.28 -5.06
C THR A 225 -13.64 -5.08 -5.54
N ILE A 226 -12.43 -5.30 -6.06
CA ILE A 226 -11.55 -4.24 -6.55
C ILE A 226 -11.64 -4.17 -8.07
N SER A 227 -11.96 -2.98 -8.59
CA SER A 227 -12.07 -2.74 -10.04
C SER A 227 -10.69 -2.74 -10.72
N PRO A 228 -10.60 -2.88 -12.06
CA PRO A 228 -9.34 -2.71 -12.78
C PRO A 228 -8.64 -1.37 -12.48
N ARG A 229 -9.40 -0.27 -12.39
CA ARG A 229 -8.85 1.04 -11.98
C ARG A 229 -8.29 1.01 -10.56
N GLY A 230 -8.98 0.33 -9.65
CA GLY A 230 -8.56 0.21 -8.26
C GLY A 230 -7.33 -0.68 -8.09
N LEU A 231 -7.25 -1.76 -8.87
CA LEU A 231 -6.04 -2.58 -9.00
C LEU A 231 -4.84 -1.71 -9.41
N ILE A 232 -4.97 -0.91 -10.47
CA ILE A 232 -3.85 -0.05 -10.90
C ILE A 232 -3.53 1.04 -9.88
N ALA A 233 -4.52 1.56 -9.15
CA ALA A 233 -4.27 2.50 -8.06
C ALA A 233 -3.39 1.87 -6.96
N LEU A 234 -3.73 0.66 -6.51
CA LEU A 234 -2.97 -0.12 -5.52
C LEU A 234 -1.58 -0.51 -6.02
N LEU A 235 -1.48 -0.93 -7.29
CA LEU A 235 -0.23 -1.33 -7.93
C LEU A 235 0.79 -0.18 -7.95
N GLY A 236 0.33 1.07 -7.98
CA GLY A 236 1.20 2.25 -7.87
C GLY A 236 2.11 2.26 -6.64
N SER A 237 1.77 1.51 -5.58
CA SER A 237 2.68 1.33 -4.43
C SER A 237 4.07 0.80 -4.79
N HIS A 238 4.20 0.15 -5.95
CA HIS A 238 5.48 -0.28 -6.51
C HIS A 238 6.43 0.88 -6.83
N THR A 239 5.98 2.15 -6.86
CA THR A 239 6.91 3.31 -6.93
C THR A 239 7.94 3.32 -5.81
N THR A 240 7.62 2.76 -4.66
CA THR A 240 8.59 2.64 -3.59
C THR A 240 9.33 1.32 -3.58
N SER A 241 8.89 0.27 -4.30
CA SER A 241 9.34 -1.10 -4.06
C SER A 241 10.73 -1.44 -4.62
N GLN A 242 11.34 -2.48 -4.02
CA GLN A 242 12.55 -3.15 -4.51
C GLN A 242 12.32 -4.66 -4.47
N GLN A 243 12.81 -5.37 -5.49
CA GLN A 243 12.61 -6.82 -5.63
C GLN A 243 13.83 -7.60 -5.14
N HIS A 244 13.60 -8.74 -4.49
CA HIS A 244 14.69 -9.63 -4.03
C HIS A 244 14.49 -11.10 -4.44
N PHE A 245 13.26 -11.48 -4.82
CA PHE A 245 12.86 -12.87 -5.02
C PHE A 245 12.21 -13.13 -6.38
N THR A 246 11.96 -12.08 -7.18
CA THR A 246 11.43 -12.23 -8.55
C THR A 246 12.56 -12.45 -9.55
N ASN A 247 13.67 -11.75 -9.38
CA ASN A 247 14.91 -11.98 -10.10
C ASN A 247 16.09 -12.05 -9.11
N PHE A 248 16.52 -13.28 -8.80
CA PHE A 248 17.61 -13.57 -7.87
C PHE A 248 18.98 -13.06 -8.32
N SER A 249 19.15 -12.71 -9.59
CA SER A 249 20.41 -12.14 -10.11
C SER A 249 20.48 -10.62 -9.94
N ARG A 250 19.38 -9.95 -9.55
CA ARG A 250 19.28 -8.49 -9.43
C ARG A 250 18.65 -8.02 -8.10
N PRO A 251 18.99 -8.61 -6.94
CA PRO A 251 18.31 -8.30 -5.68
C PRO A 251 18.51 -6.83 -5.29
N GLY A 252 17.47 -6.18 -4.78
CA GLY A 252 17.47 -4.76 -4.43
C GLY A 252 17.17 -3.82 -5.61
N ASP A 253 16.99 -4.34 -6.83
CA ASP A 253 16.61 -3.48 -7.96
C ASP A 253 15.18 -2.93 -7.79
N PRO A 254 14.97 -1.62 -8.02
CA PRO A 254 13.70 -0.95 -7.78
C PRO A 254 12.73 -1.10 -8.95
N GLN A 255 11.44 -0.86 -8.70
CA GLN A 255 10.41 -0.88 -9.74
C GLN A 255 10.25 0.48 -10.46
N ASP A 256 10.89 1.53 -9.94
CA ASP A 256 11.09 2.79 -10.65
C ASP A 256 12.44 3.45 -10.28
N SER A 257 12.74 4.60 -10.89
CA SER A 257 14.00 5.33 -10.68
C SER A 257 14.04 6.25 -9.45
N THR A 258 13.04 6.20 -8.58
CA THR A 258 12.88 7.07 -7.39
C THR A 258 12.65 6.25 -6.11
N PRO A 259 13.53 5.28 -5.78
CA PRO A 259 13.30 4.35 -4.69
C PRO A 259 13.09 5.06 -3.35
N GLY A 260 11.98 4.72 -2.69
CA GLY A 260 11.60 5.30 -1.40
C GLY A 260 10.91 6.66 -1.47
N VAL A 261 10.45 7.08 -2.65
CA VAL A 261 9.58 8.25 -2.88
C VAL A 261 8.23 7.78 -3.42
N TRP A 262 7.12 8.28 -2.88
CA TRP A 262 5.76 7.89 -3.28
C TRP A 262 5.27 8.77 -4.43
N ASP A 263 5.92 8.68 -5.59
CA ASP A 263 5.59 9.51 -6.75
C ASP A 263 4.92 8.71 -7.89
N ASN A 264 4.55 9.40 -8.96
CA ASN A 264 3.84 8.77 -10.08
C ASN A 264 4.75 8.36 -11.25
N LEU A 265 6.07 8.30 -11.04
CA LEU A 265 7.05 7.96 -12.07
C LEU A 265 6.95 6.49 -12.49
N TYR A 266 6.72 5.58 -11.53
CA TYR A 266 6.44 4.16 -11.76
C TYR A 266 5.50 3.90 -12.94
N PHE A 267 4.37 4.61 -13.01
CA PHE A 267 3.39 4.40 -14.08
C PHE A 267 3.97 4.73 -15.46
N ARG A 268 4.78 5.78 -15.55
CA ARG A 268 5.37 6.25 -16.80
C ARG A 268 6.48 5.33 -17.28
N GLU A 269 7.31 4.87 -16.35
CA GLU A 269 8.42 3.94 -16.61
C GLU A 269 7.90 2.56 -17.02
N THR A 270 6.90 2.05 -16.29
CA THR A 270 6.25 0.77 -16.62
C THR A 270 5.54 0.82 -17.98
N LEU A 271 4.94 1.96 -18.37
CA LEU A 271 4.38 2.17 -19.71
C LEU A 271 5.43 2.30 -20.82
N GLY A 272 6.71 2.47 -20.49
CA GLY A 272 7.75 2.80 -21.46
C GLY A 272 7.57 4.19 -22.10
N SER A 273 6.84 5.09 -21.43
CA SER A 273 6.55 6.44 -21.92
C SER A 273 7.66 7.47 -21.64
N VAL A 274 8.69 7.03 -20.91
CA VAL A 274 9.91 7.79 -20.57
C VAL A 274 11.13 6.89 -20.67
N ALA A 275 12.32 7.49 -20.65
CA ALA A 275 13.56 6.73 -20.51
C ALA A 275 13.60 6.01 -19.17
N VAL A 276 13.86 4.71 -19.19
CA VAL A 276 13.94 3.84 -18.01
C VAL A 276 15.40 3.45 -17.79
N PRO A 277 16.00 3.73 -16.61
CA PRO A 277 17.36 3.30 -16.31
C PRO A 277 17.51 1.77 -16.29
N GLU A 278 18.70 1.25 -16.61
CA GLU A 278 18.95 -0.20 -16.74
C GLU A 278 18.60 -0.99 -15.47
N ARG A 279 18.84 -0.40 -14.30
CA ARG A 279 18.59 -1.02 -13.00
C ARG A 279 17.11 -1.10 -12.62
N VAL A 280 16.24 -0.30 -13.24
CA VAL A 280 14.79 -0.42 -12.99
C VAL A 280 14.31 -1.78 -13.50
N TYR A 281 13.70 -2.56 -12.61
CA TYR A 281 13.19 -3.88 -12.89
C TYR A 281 11.66 -3.85 -12.94
N HIS A 282 11.10 -4.00 -14.14
CA HIS A 282 9.67 -4.21 -14.30
C HIS A 282 9.31 -5.67 -13.98
N ILE A 283 8.46 -5.86 -12.99
CA ILE A 283 7.87 -7.17 -12.71
C ILE A 283 7.03 -7.59 -13.93
N PRO A 284 7.08 -8.85 -14.40
CA PRO A 284 6.36 -9.26 -15.61
C PRO A 284 4.85 -9.01 -15.54
N ALA A 285 4.22 -9.26 -14.39
CA ALA A 285 2.80 -8.95 -14.15
C ALA A 285 2.47 -7.45 -14.35
N ASP A 286 3.32 -6.56 -13.85
CA ASP A 286 3.14 -5.11 -14.03
C ASP A 286 3.19 -4.72 -15.51
N SER A 287 4.14 -5.29 -16.25
CA SER A 287 4.26 -5.08 -17.70
C SER A 287 3.04 -5.58 -18.45
N ASN A 288 2.53 -6.77 -18.07
CA ASN A 288 1.31 -7.34 -18.65
C ASN A 288 0.10 -6.43 -18.40
N LEU A 289 -0.06 -5.91 -17.18
CA LEU A 289 -1.16 -5.00 -16.82
C LEU A 289 -1.03 -3.65 -17.53
N ALA A 290 0.18 -3.12 -17.71
CA ALA A 290 0.41 -1.86 -18.40
C ALA A 290 0.07 -1.93 -19.90
N GLN A 291 0.17 -3.11 -20.50
CA GLN A 291 -0.12 -3.33 -21.93
C GLN A 291 -1.56 -3.78 -22.20
N HIS A 292 -2.28 -4.28 -21.20
CA HIS A 292 -3.62 -4.81 -21.36
C HIS A 292 -4.70 -3.73 -21.47
N ASP A 293 -5.63 -3.86 -22.42
CA ASP A 293 -6.64 -2.85 -22.79
C ASP A 293 -7.49 -2.37 -21.59
N THR A 294 -7.86 -3.29 -20.69
CA THR A 294 -8.70 -3.00 -19.52
C THR A 294 -7.97 -2.21 -18.43
N THR A 295 -6.64 -2.15 -18.43
CA THR A 295 -5.86 -1.58 -17.31
C THR A 295 -4.91 -0.46 -17.74
N ARG A 296 -4.47 -0.45 -19.00
CA ARG A 296 -3.58 0.56 -19.57
C ARG A 296 -4.05 1.99 -19.32
N ALA A 297 -5.34 2.27 -19.48
CA ALA A 297 -5.90 3.60 -19.23
C ALA A 297 -5.68 4.10 -17.79
N GLY A 298 -5.61 3.19 -16.81
CA GLY A 298 -5.25 3.52 -15.42
C GLY A 298 -3.81 4.03 -15.30
N PHE A 299 -2.86 3.32 -15.92
CA PHE A 299 -1.45 3.75 -15.94
C PHE A 299 -1.29 5.11 -16.62
N GLU A 300 -1.95 5.33 -17.76
CA GLU A 300 -1.90 6.60 -18.49
C GLU A 300 -2.49 7.75 -17.66
N MET A 301 -3.60 7.49 -16.96
CA MET A 301 -4.26 8.47 -16.10
C MET A 301 -3.38 8.89 -14.92
N TYR A 302 -2.73 7.94 -14.25
CA TYR A 302 -1.88 8.24 -13.08
C TYR A 302 -0.50 8.76 -13.48
N GLY A 303 0.06 8.31 -14.61
CA GLY A 303 1.38 8.72 -15.11
C GLY A 303 1.42 10.10 -15.77
N ARG A 304 0.28 10.73 -16.08
CA ARG A 304 0.26 12.08 -16.66
C ARG A 304 0.82 13.14 -15.69
N ARG A 305 1.25 14.28 -16.22
CA ARG A 305 1.62 15.45 -15.40
C ARG A 305 0.43 15.86 -14.51
N GLY A 306 0.67 15.95 -13.20
CA GLY A 306 -0.38 16.22 -12.21
C GLY A 306 -1.24 15.01 -11.81
N GLY A 307 -0.92 13.82 -12.32
CA GLY A 307 -1.60 12.57 -11.98
C GLY A 307 -1.46 12.16 -10.51
N GLN A 308 -0.40 12.61 -9.82
CA GLN A 308 -0.14 12.36 -8.39
C GLN A 308 -1.38 12.55 -7.50
N LYS A 309 -2.07 13.69 -7.63
CA LYS A 309 -3.24 13.99 -6.77
C LYS A 309 -4.38 12.99 -6.99
N GLN A 310 -4.63 12.63 -8.25
CA GLN A 310 -5.66 11.65 -8.57
C GLN A 310 -5.26 10.26 -8.09
N TRP A 311 -4.00 9.88 -8.30
CA TRP A 311 -3.47 8.61 -7.84
C TRP A 311 -3.50 8.50 -6.32
N ASN A 312 -3.03 9.50 -5.58
CA ASN A 312 -3.07 9.53 -4.12
C ASN A 312 -4.49 9.31 -3.58
N SER A 313 -5.48 10.01 -4.15
CA SER A 313 -6.90 9.83 -3.77
C SER A 313 -7.42 8.43 -4.10
N ASP A 314 -7.11 7.89 -5.28
CA ASP A 314 -7.60 6.57 -5.68
C ASP A 314 -6.87 5.45 -4.90
N TYR A 315 -5.56 5.57 -4.67
CA TYR A 315 -4.78 4.69 -3.80
C TYR A 315 -5.32 4.71 -2.38
N ALA A 316 -5.58 5.89 -1.81
CA ALA A 316 -6.15 6.01 -0.47
C ALA A 316 -7.52 5.31 -0.39
N ARG A 317 -8.40 5.50 -1.38
CA ARG A 317 -9.71 4.84 -1.39
C ARG A 317 -9.60 3.32 -1.50
N GLU A 318 -8.73 2.84 -2.37
CA GLU A 318 -8.63 1.41 -2.66
C GLU A 318 -7.80 0.66 -1.60
N SER A 319 -6.84 1.32 -0.95
CA SER A 319 -6.15 0.78 0.23
C SER A 319 -7.09 0.67 1.43
N ILE A 320 -8.04 1.60 1.59
CA ILE A 320 -9.13 1.47 2.58
C ILE A 320 -10.01 0.25 2.24
N ARG A 321 -10.43 0.09 0.97
CA ARG A 321 -11.20 -1.09 0.54
C ARG A 321 -10.44 -2.39 0.80
N LEU A 322 -9.17 -2.45 0.41
CA LEU A 322 -8.28 -3.59 0.62
C LEU A 322 -8.18 -3.93 2.11
N GLY A 323 -7.89 -2.94 2.96
CA GLY A 323 -7.79 -3.13 4.40
C GLY A 323 -9.11 -3.46 5.11
N LEU A 324 -10.22 -3.59 4.39
CA LEU A 324 -11.54 -4.00 4.90
C LEU A 324 -11.99 -5.37 4.37
N LEU A 325 -11.22 -6.01 3.50
CA LEU A 325 -11.53 -7.37 3.05
C LEU A 325 -11.51 -8.33 4.25
N GLY A 326 -12.53 -9.18 4.37
CA GLY A 326 -12.69 -10.10 5.52
C GLY A 326 -13.14 -9.46 6.83
N VAL A 327 -13.20 -8.13 6.94
CA VAL A 327 -13.62 -7.43 8.17
C VAL A 327 -15.14 -7.44 8.31
N ASN A 328 -15.64 -8.09 9.37
CA ASN A 328 -17.08 -8.29 9.57
C ASN A 328 -17.72 -7.31 10.57
N ASN A 329 -16.93 -6.43 11.19
CA ASN A 329 -17.38 -5.46 12.19
C ASN A 329 -17.06 -4.01 11.80
N ILE A 330 -17.18 -3.69 10.51
CA ILE A 330 -16.80 -2.38 9.94
C ILE A 330 -17.59 -1.25 10.62
N ASN A 331 -18.86 -1.48 10.95
CA ASN A 331 -19.70 -0.47 11.58
C ASN A 331 -19.23 -0.08 12.99
N THR A 332 -18.42 -0.88 13.69
CA THR A 332 -17.95 -0.58 15.04
C THR A 332 -16.49 -0.12 15.09
N MET A 333 -15.81 -0.01 13.94
CA MET A 333 -14.45 0.48 13.87
C MET A 333 -14.35 1.97 14.25
N THR A 334 -13.15 2.40 14.65
CA THR A 334 -12.84 3.77 15.06
C THR A 334 -11.86 4.41 14.08
N GLU A 335 -12.16 5.61 13.59
CA GLU A 335 -11.22 6.35 12.74
C GLU A 335 -10.10 6.98 13.57
N CYS A 336 -8.86 6.58 13.31
CA CYS A 336 -7.66 7.07 14.00
C CYS A 336 -6.68 7.81 13.08
N THR A 337 -7.13 8.33 11.94
CA THR A 337 -6.31 9.11 11.00
C THR A 337 -5.56 10.27 11.66
N ARG A 338 -6.14 10.87 12.70
CA ARG A 338 -5.59 12.05 13.40
C ARG A 338 -4.25 11.81 14.09
N VAL A 339 -3.86 10.55 14.30
CA VAL A 339 -2.60 10.18 14.95
C VAL A 339 -1.54 9.69 13.98
N LEU A 340 -1.82 9.67 12.67
CA LEU A 340 -0.80 9.40 11.66
C LEU A 340 0.25 10.52 11.62
N PRO A 341 1.49 10.20 11.19
CA PRO A 341 2.50 11.22 10.92
C PRO A 341 2.07 12.28 9.92
N ARG A 342 2.84 13.37 9.88
CA ARG A 342 2.67 14.42 8.88
C ARG A 342 3.16 13.95 7.51
N ALA A 343 2.42 14.33 6.47
CA ALA A 343 2.85 14.11 5.09
C ALA A 343 4.00 15.04 4.71
N THR A 344 4.96 14.51 3.97
CA THR A 344 6.00 15.31 3.30
C THR A 344 5.51 15.70 1.91
N GLN A 345 5.09 16.95 1.73
CA GLN A 345 4.46 17.45 0.50
C GLN A 345 5.44 17.82 -0.61
N ASN A 346 6.71 18.01 -0.27
CA ASN A 346 7.78 18.34 -1.21
C ASN A 346 9.04 17.58 -0.81
N PHE A 347 9.73 17.01 -1.80
CA PHE A 347 10.96 16.27 -1.57
C PHE A 347 11.99 16.59 -2.64
N SER A 348 13.25 16.68 -2.23
CA SER A 348 14.39 16.82 -3.12
C SER A 348 15.53 15.97 -2.57
N SER A 349 16.03 15.06 -3.41
CA SER A 349 17.11 14.16 -3.07
C SER A 349 18.45 14.91 -3.07
N LYS A 350 19.18 14.86 -1.96
CA LYS A 350 20.51 15.50 -1.83
C LYS A 350 21.61 14.72 -2.53
N ASP A 351 21.37 13.44 -2.79
CA ASP A 351 22.30 12.46 -3.34
C ASP A 351 21.88 11.94 -4.72
N GLN A 352 20.94 12.64 -5.39
CA GLN A 352 20.35 12.23 -6.67
C GLN A 352 21.39 11.81 -7.72
N ARG A 353 22.49 12.57 -7.86
CA ARG A 353 23.55 12.25 -8.83
C ARG A 353 24.16 10.87 -8.62
N LYS A 354 24.31 10.42 -7.38
CA LYS A 354 24.87 9.10 -7.05
C LYS A 354 23.85 8.00 -7.31
N ILE A 355 22.58 8.28 -7.01
CA ILE A 355 21.45 7.39 -7.31
C ILE A 355 21.34 7.20 -8.83
N ASP A 356 21.40 8.28 -9.62
CA ASP A 356 21.34 8.24 -11.08
C ASP A 356 22.47 7.40 -11.69
N ARG A 357 23.68 7.46 -11.12
CA ARG A 357 24.79 6.59 -11.54
C ARG A 357 24.52 5.13 -11.22
N TRP A 358 24.06 4.84 -10.01
CA TRP A 358 23.71 3.48 -9.60
C TRP A 358 22.58 2.90 -10.47
N LEU A 359 21.56 3.70 -10.80
CA LEU A 359 20.44 3.29 -11.65
C LEU A 359 20.84 2.95 -13.10
N LYS A 360 21.95 3.53 -13.59
CA LYS A 360 22.46 3.31 -14.96
C LYS A 360 23.49 2.18 -15.06
N ASN A 361 23.81 1.54 -13.95
CA ASN A 361 24.82 0.50 -13.90
C ASN A 361 24.20 -0.78 -13.34
N LEU A 362 24.48 -1.94 -13.93
CA LEU A 362 24.08 -3.25 -13.41
C LEU A 362 25.20 -3.98 -12.65
N ASP A 363 26.39 -3.37 -12.57
CA ASP A 363 27.48 -3.87 -11.74
C ASP A 363 27.02 -4.03 -10.28
N TRP A 364 27.48 -5.12 -9.69
CA TRP A 364 27.19 -5.54 -8.33
C TRP A 364 28.47 -5.68 -7.49
N SER A 365 29.54 -4.99 -7.90
CA SER A 365 30.75 -4.81 -7.09
C SER A 365 30.45 -4.08 -5.77
N GLY A 366 31.39 -4.12 -4.83
CA GLY A 366 31.17 -3.68 -3.44
C GLY A 366 30.61 -2.25 -3.30
N VAL A 367 31.07 -1.30 -4.12
CA VAL A 367 30.58 0.09 -4.06
C VAL A 367 29.10 0.19 -4.42
N TRP A 368 28.62 -0.55 -5.42
CA TRP A 368 27.22 -0.54 -5.85
C TRP A 368 26.31 -1.29 -4.87
N GLN A 369 26.85 -2.32 -4.19
CA GLN A 369 26.17 -2.96 -3.05
C GLN A 369 26.00 -1.99 -1.88
N ASP A 370 27.02 -1.17 -1.59
CA ASP A 370 26.91 -0.14 -0.55
C ASP A 370 25.86 0.91 -0.90
N VAL A 371 25.78 1.37 -2.16
CA VAL A 371 24.71 2.26 -2.61
C VAL A 371 23.34 1.60 -2.43
N SER A 372 23.19 0.34 -2.85
CA SER A 372 21.94 -0.41 -2.67
C SER A 372 21.53 -0.47 -1.18
N ARG A 373 22.46 -0.78 -0.27
CA ARG A 373 22.20 -0.82 1.17
C ARG A 373 21.76 0.55 1.72
N PHE A 374 22.43 1.64 1.33
CA PHE A 374 22.00 2.98 1.73
C PHE A 374 20.58 3.30 1.28
N LEU A 375 20.22 2.94 0.04
CA LEU A 375 18.86 3.12 -0.48
C LEU A 375 17.86 2.24 0.26
N GLU A 376 18.23 1.00 0.56
CA GLU A 376 17.39 0.07 1.30
C GLU A 376 17.05 0.60 2.70
N GLU A 377 18.03 1.15 3.39
CA GLU A 377 17.91 1.73 4.74
C GLU A 377 17.31 3.15 4.72
N GLY A 378 17.08 3.74 3.55
CA GLY A 378 16.61 5.12 3.41
C GLY A 378 17.67 6.16 3.84
N HIS A 379 18.94 5.78 3.86
CA HIS A 379 20.07 6.64 4.18
C HIS A 379 20.53 7.46 2.96
N THR A 380 21.20 8.58 3.24
CA THR A 380 21.90 9.34 2.19
C THR A 380 23.09 8.50 1.69
N VAL A 381 23.28 8.43 0.37
CA VAL A 381 24.37 7.69 -0.26
C VAL A 381 25.71 8.39 0.01
N ARG A 382 26.55 7.77 0.84
CA ARG A 382 27.82 8.31 1.35
C ARG A 382 29.08 7.79 0.68
N VAL A 383 28.97 7.07 -0.44
CA VAL A 383 30.13 6.66 -1.27
C VAL A 383 30.76 7.88 -1.96
N SER A 384 32.07 7.84 -2.25
CA SER A 384 32.75 8.96 -2.92
C SER A 384 32.42 8.99 -4.42
N GLU A 385 32.48 10.16 -5.05
CA GLU A 385 32.28 10.26 -6.51
C GLU A 385 33.41 9.57 -7.31
N ALA A 386 34.61 9.41 -6.73
CA ALA A 386 35.71 8.71 -7.37
C ALA A 386 35.43 7.20 -7.43
N ASP A 387 34.82 6.65 -6.38
CA ASP A 387 34.46 5.23 -6.34
C ASP A 387 33.33 4.86 -7.32
N LEU A 388 32.55 5.85 -7.80
CA LEU A 388 31.47 5.68 -8.78
C LEU A 388 31.90 5.98 -10.24
N GLN A 389 33.20 6.12 -10.50
CA GLN A 389 33.78 6.27 -11.85
C GLN A 389 34.44 4.99 -12.37
N ILE A 390 34.57 3.98 -11.49
CA ILE A 390 35.08 2.64 -11.77
C ILE A 390 33.87 1.77 -12.10
#